data_AF-A0A0C3B665-F1
#
_entry.id   AF-A0A0C3B665-F1
#
_cell.length_a   1.000
_cell.length_b   1.000
_cell.length_c   1.000
_cell.angle_alpha   90.00
_cell.angle_beta   90.00
_cell.angle_gamma   90.00
#
_symmetry.space_group_name_H-M   'P 1'
#
loop_
_entity.id
_entity.type
_entity.pdbx_description
1 polymer ?
#
loop_
_entity_poly.entity_id
_entity_poly.type
_entity_poly.pdbx_seq_one_letter_code
_entity_poly.pdbx_strand_id
1 'polypeptide(L)'
;SFKMRLVHRDEGCVVCLATGIQELYEYPDDSDRYEGAHIIDFAYHVVWDARGYSAVVSDPFTDPANAENPFASPSTRTKKDFRRINSLENGMLLCLQHHKDYDYFRFSIHADTHKIFSFHPKTVELQGIEVKAPWESPDVLYPPPHPSFLEMHYFTSIAKAMKGDAGNYELDD
;
A
#
# COMPACT_ATOMS: atom_id res chain seq x y z
N SER A 1 -3.83 -15.03 2.58
CA SER A 1 -2.57 -14.46 2.03
C SER A 1 -2.53 -12.96 2.35
N PHE A 2 -1.45 -12.23 2.03
CA PHE A 2 -1.38 -10.77 2.20
C PHE A 2 -2.47 -10.06 1.39
N LYS A 3 -2.51 -10.30 0.07
CA LYS A 3 -3.54 -9.78 -0.84
C LYS A 3 -4.97 -10.03 -0.38
N MET A 4 -5.33 -11.25 0.03
CA MET A 4 -6.71 -11.52 0.48
C MET A 4 -7.11 -10.77 1.76
N ARG A 5 -6.14 -10.47 2.64
CA ARG A 5 -6.44 -9.65 3.82
C ARG A 5 -6.59 -8.17 3.46
N LEU A 6 -5.86 -7.70 2.45
CA LEU A 6 -6.09 -6.37 1.86
C LEU A 6 -7.44 -6.29 1.16
N VAL A 7 -7.84 -7.32 0.41
CA VAL A 7 -9.20 -7.43 -0.17
C VAL A 7 -10.27 -7.30 0.90
N HIS A 8 -10.12 -7.99 2.02
CA HIS A 8 -11.09 -7.91 3.11
C HIS A 8 -11.15 -6.52 3.75
N ARG A 9 -10.01 -5.83 3.84
CA ARG A 9 -9.96 -4.48 4.41
C ARG A 9 -10.51 -3.46 3.40
N ASP A 10 -9.90 -3.40 2.22
CA ASP A 10 -10.02 -2.32 1.23
C ASP A 10 -11.20 -2.49 0.28
N GLU A 11 -11.74 -3.71 0.13
CA GLU A 11 -12.85 -4.10 -0.76
C GLU A 11 -12.65 -3.81 -2.26
N GLY A 12 -11.67 -3.02 -2.65
CA GLY A 12 -11.36 -2.62 -4.02
C GLY A 12 -10.11 -1.77 -4.07
N CYS A 13 -9.83 -1.19 -5.24
CA CYS A 13 -8.69 -0.30 -5.39
C CYS A 13 -8.92 0.99 -4.60
N VAL A 14 -8.10 1.25 -3.56
CA VAL A 14 -8.31 2.40 -2.66
C VAL A 14 -8.31 3.75 -3.40
N VAL A 15 -7.58 3.85 -4.51
CA VAL A 15 -7.56 5.05 -5.37
C VAL A 15 -8.84 5.17 -6.20
N CYS A 16 -9.32 4.07 -6.78
CA CYS A 16 -10.58 4.06 -7.53
C CYS A 16 -11.76 4.42 -6.63
N LEU A 17 -11.81 3.84 -5.43
CA LEU A 17 -12.85 4.14 -4.46
C LEU A 17 -12.83 5.62 -4.05
N ALA A 18 -11.63 6.19 -3.85
CA ALA A 18 -11.48 7.61 -3.53
C ALA A 18 -11.92 8.55 -4.68
N THR A 19 -11.81 8.12 -5.94
CA THR A 19 -12.28 8.88 -7.12
C THR A 19 -13.77 8.66 -7.42
N GLY A 20 -14.47 7.85 -6.62
CA GLY A 20 -15.89 7.52 -6.80
C GLY A 20 -16.15 6.37 -7.77
N ILE A 21 -15.12 5.66 -8.24
CA ILE A 21 -15.24 4.46 -9.04
C ILE A 21 -15.46 3.27 -8.10
N GLN A 22 -16.69 2.76 -8.05
CA GLN A 22 -17.10 1.66 -7.17
C GLN A 22 -16.86 0.28 -7.80
N GLU A 23 -15.68 0.06 -8.37
CA GLU A 23 -15.26 -1.29 -8.76
C GLU A 23 -14.76 -2.02 -7.50
N LEU A 24 -15.63 -2.88 -6.97
CA LEU A 24 -15.34 -3.72 -5.82
C LEU A 24 -14.75 -5.07 -6.27
N TYR A 25 -14.04 -5.70 -5.36
CA TYR A 25 -13.65 -7.10 -5.43
C TYR A 25 -14.84 -7.94 -4.94
N GLU A 26 -15.57 -8.55 -5.86
CA GLU A 26 -16.75 -9.35 -5.50
C GLU A 26 -16.46 -10.86 -5.55
N TYR A 27 -15.62 -11.30 -6.49
CA TYR A 27 -15.39 -12.71 -6.76
C TYR A 27 -13.90 -13.08 -6.81
N PRO A 28 -13.54 -14.35 -6.55
CA PRO A 28 -12.17 -14.83 -6.70
C PRO A 28 -11.54 -14.51 -8.06
N ASP A 29 -12.34 -14.53 -9.13
CA ASP A 29 -11.92 -14.22 -10.50
C ASP A 29 -11.49 -12.76 -10.70
N ASP A 30 -11.88 -11.86 -9.78
CA ASP A 30 -11.41 -10.47 -9.78
C ASP A 30 -9.95 -10.36 -9.29
N SER A 31 -9.37 -11.44 -8.74
CA SER A 31 -7.96 -11.48 -8.29
C SER A 31 -6.99 -10.93 -9.32
N ASP A 32 -7.20 -11.19 -10.61
CA ASP A 32 -6.27 -10.78 -11.65
C ASP A 32 -6.35 -9.27 -11.99
N ARG A 33 -7.34 -8.54 -11.43
CA ARG A 33 -7.53 -7.11 -11.65
C ARG A 33 -6.89 -6.23 -10.58
N TYR A 34 -6.54 -6.83 -9.45
CA TYR A 34 -6.02 -6.12 -8.28
C TYR A 34 -4.68 -6.69 -7.85
N GLU A 35 -3.88 -5.88 -7.16
CA GLU A 35 -2.66 -6.30 -6.52
C GLU A 35 -2.57 -5.75 -5.10
N GLY A 36 -1.98 -6.55 -4.22
CA GLY A 36 -1.63 -6.11 -2.87
C GLY A 36 -0.29 -5.39 -2.92
N ALA A 37 -0.34 -4.06 -3.04
CA ALA A 37 0.85 -3.23 -3.13
C ALA A 37 1.48 -3.07 -1.75
N HIS A 38 2.79 -3.35 -1.63
CA HIS A 38 3.54 -2.96 -0.45
C HIS A 38 3.86 -1.46 -0.50
N ILE A 39 3.70 -0.76 0.62
CA ILE A 39 4.09 0.65 0.72
C ILE A 39 5.61 0.77 0.76
N ILE A 40 6.24 -0.07 1.58
CA ILE A 40 7.68 -0.31 1.58
C ILE A 40 7.90 -1.70 1.02
N ASP A 41 8.41 -1.74 -0.21
CA ASP A 41 8.71 -2.99 -0.92
C ASP A 41 9.69 -3.88 -0.12
N PHE A 42 9.49 -5.19 -0.22
CA PHE A 42 10.42 -6.23 0.21
C PHE A 42 11.88 -6.01 -0.20
N ALA A 43 12.11 -5.44 -1.38
CA ALA A 43 13.45 -5.07 -1.86
C ALA A 43 14.17 -4.12 -0.88
N TYR A 44 13.44 -3.35 -0.08
CA TYR A 44 13.95 -2.39 0.89
C TYR A 44 13.95 -2.93 2.34
N HIS A 45 13.99 -4.24 2.54
CA HIS A 45 14.05 -4.85 3.88
C HIS A 45 15.22 -4.33 4.76
N VAL A 46 16.34 -3.90 4.18
CA VAL A 46 17.44 -3.29 4.95
C VAL A 46 17.00 -1.97 5.58
N VAL A 47 16.21 -1.15 4.87
CA VAL A 47 15.65 0.10 5.40
C VAL A 47 14.61 -0.22 6.47
N TRP A 48 13.78 -1.24 6.22
CA TRP A 48 12.81 -1.74 7.19
C TRP A 48 13.46 -2.12 8.53
N ASP A 49 14.52 -2.93 8.46
CA ASP A 49 15.26 -3.40 9.62
C ASP A 49 15.96 -2.23 10.33
N ALA A 50 16.61 -1.33 9.60
CA ALA A 50 17.32 -0.17 10.16
C ALA A 50 16.38 0.84 10.85
N ARG A 51 15.13 0.96 10.38
CA ARG A 51 14.11 1.82 10.98
C ARG A 51 13.35 1.15 12.12
N GLY A 52 13.57 -0.14 12.37
CA GLY A 52 12.88 -0.91 13.41
C GLY A 52 11.38 -1.05 13.15
N TYR A 53 10.94 -1.04 11.88
CA TYR A 53 9.51 -1.00 11.55
C TYR A 53 8.72 -2.22 12.03
N SER A 54 9.36 -3.37 12.20
CA SER A 54 8.75 -4.55 12.82
C SER A 54 8.15 -4.29 14.20
N ALA A 55 8.73 -3.36 14.97
CA ALA A 55 8.31 -3.05 16.33
C ALA A 55 7.09 -2.11 16.41
N VAL A 56 6.80 -1.35 15.34
CA VAL A 56 5.65 -0.42 15.30
C VAL A 56 4.40 -1.04 14.67
N VAL A 57 4.56 -2.17 13.96
CA VAL A 57 3.44 -2.91 13.38
C VAL A 57 2.53 -3.45 14.49
N SER A 58 1.23 -3.24 14.32
CA SER A 58 0.17 -3.74 15.18
C SER A 58 -0.64 -4.89 14.56
N ASP A 59 -0.50 -5.15 13.25
CA ASP A 59 -1.23 -6.21 12.54
C ASP A 59 -1.13 -7.59 13.23
N PRO A 60 -2.24 -8.11 13.78
CA PRO A 60 -2.24 -9.34 14.56
C PRO A 60 -1.94 -10.58 13.72
N PHE A 61 -2.16 -10.53 12.40
CA PHE A 61 -1.96 -11.64 11.49
C PHE A 61 -0.48 -11.92 11.21
N THR A 62 0.39 -10.94 11.46
CA THR A 62 1.85 -11.05 11.29
C THR A 62 2.58 -11.23 12.62
N ASP A 63 1.89 -11.10 13.75
CA ASP A 63 2.49 -11.28 15.07
C ASP A 63 2.93 -12.75 15.26
N PRO A 64 4.22 -13.01 15.55
CA PRO A 64 4.70 -14.35 15.85
C PRO A 64 3.98 -15.03 17.03
N ALA A 65 3.47 -14.26 18.01
CA ALA A 65 2.67 -14.80 19.11
C ALA A 65 1.36 -15.44 18.63
N ASN A 66 0.87 -15.03 17.46
CA ASN A 66 -0.35 -15.52 16.85
C ASN A 66 -0.10 -16.60 15.79
N ALA A 67 1.11 -17.18 15.68
CA ALA A 67 1.43 -18.12 14.60
C ALA A 67 0.47 -19.32 14.47
N GLU A 68 -0.08 -19.79 15.60
CA GLU A 68 -1.05 -20.90 15.65
C GLU A 68 -2.50 -20.46 15.36
N ASN A 69 -2.76 -19.17 15.21
CA ASN A 69 -4.12 -18.66 14.99
C ASN A 69 -4.66 -19.13 13.61
N PRO A 70 -5.94 -19.59 13.51
CA PRO A 70 -6.62 -19.94 12.25
C PRO A 70 -6.56 -18.85 11.16
N PHE A 71 -6.36 -17.60 11.57
CA PHE A 71 -6.32 -16.44 10.70
C PHE A 71 -4.89 -15.98 10.38
N ALA A 72 -3.85 -16.44 11.10
CA ALA A 72 -2.48 -15.99 10.88
C ALA A 72 -2.03 -16.10 9.42
N SER A 73 -1.20 -15.15 8.99
CA SER A 73 -0.73 -15.12 7.61
C SER A 73 0.03 -16.41 7.27
N PRO A 74 -0.01 -16.90 6.01
CA PRO A 74 0.72 -18.12 5.64
C PRO A 74 2.22 -18.04 5.94
N SER A 75 2.82 -16.85 5.83
CA SER A 75 4.22 -16.65 6.23
C SER A 75 4.36 -16.81 7.74
N THR A 76 3.58 -16.12 8.58
CA THR A 76 3.60 -16.31 10.04
C THR A 76 3.53 -17.79 10.45
N ARG A 77 2.71 -18.59 9.75
CA ARG A 77 2.51 -20.04 9.99
C ARG A 77 3.65 -20.93 9.50
N THR A 78 4.16 -20.68 8.29
CA THR A 78 5.05 -21.63 7.58
C THR A 78 6.46 -21.12 7.35
N LYS A 79 6.65 -19.80 7.32
CA LYS A 79 7.91 -19.07 7.10
C LYS A 79 7.93 -17.86 8.00
N LYS A 80 8.45 -18.01 9.22
CA LYS A 80 8.56 -16.96 10.25
C LYS A 80 8.93 -15.59 9.64
N ASP A 81 7.91 -14.81 9.29
CA ASP A 81 8.06 -13.43 8.82
C ASP A 81 8.25 -12.57 10.05
N PHE A 82 9.41 -12.74 10.69
CA PHE A 82 9.78 -11.99 11.88
C PHE A 82 9.87 -10.49 11.61
N ARG A 83 10.01 -10.09 10.33
CA ARG A 83 10.02 -8.70 9.92
C ARG A 83 8.62 -8.09 9.95
N ARG A 84 7.57 -8.90 9.80
CA ARG A 84 6.18 -8.44 9.71
C ARG A 84 5.95 -7.51 8.52
N ILE A 85 6.72 -7.68 7.46
CA ILE A 85 6.69 -6.82 6.28
C ILE A 85 5.43 -7.04 5.42
N ASN A 86 4.80 -8.22 5.55
CA ASN A 86 3.46 -8.49 5.02
C ASN A 86 2.33 -7.91 5.90
N SER A 87 2.61 -6.95 6.78
CA SER A 87 1.56 -6.30 7.56
C SER A 87 0.58 -5.55 6.66
N LEU A 88 -0.71 -5.55 6.99
CA LEU A 88 -1.69 -4.66 6.35
C LEU A 88 -1.33 -3.19 6.49
N GLU A 89 -0.67 -2.82 7.58
CA GLU A 89 -0.13 -1.47 7.76
C GLU A 89 0.91 -1.10 6.70
N ASN A 90 1.58 -2.08 6.09
CA ASN A 90 2.52 -1.90 4.98
C ASN A 90 1.89 -2.21 3.62
N GLY A 91 0.56 -2.21 3.51
CA GLY A 91 -0.14 -2.65 2.32
C GLY A 91 -1.35 -1.83 1.94
N MET A 92 -1.68 -1.84 0.66
CA MET A 92 -2.96 -1.37 0.12
C MET A 92 -3.37 -2.18 -1.10
N LEU A 93 -4.67 -2.36 -1.31
CA LEU A 93 -5.18 -2.96 -2.54
C LEU A 93 -5.28 -1.89 -3.63
N LEU A 94 -4.66 -2.17 -4.78
CA LEU A 94 -4.68 -1.29 -5.96
C LEU A 94 -5.10 -2.09 -7.19
N CYS A 95 -5.76 -1.45 -8.16
CA CYS A 95 -5.92 -2.06 -9.48
C CYS A 95 -4.57 -2.05 -10.21
N LEU A 96 -4.43 -2.85 -11.28
CA LEU A 96 -3.16 -3.01 -12.00
C LEU A 96 -2.53 -1.67 -12.44
N GLN A 97 -3.35 -0.72 -12.89
CA GLN A 97 -2.87 0.59 -13.34
C GLN A 97 -2.31 1.42 -12.17
N HIS A 98 -3.09 1.58 -11.09
CA HIS A 98 -2.65 2.35 -9.92
C HIS A 98 -1.48 1.67 -9.20
N HIS A 99 -1.42 0.34 -9.17
CA HIS A 99 -0.26 -0.39 -8.65
C HIS A 99 1.01 0.00 -9.40
N LYS A 100 0.96 -0.04 -10.74
CA LYS A 100 2.08 0.37 -11.59
C LYS A 100 2.48 1.82 -11.33
N ASP A 101 1.52 2.74 -11.27
CA ASP A 101 1.82 4.15 -11.04
C ASP A 101 2.41 4.41 -9.64
N TYR A 102 1.96 3.66 -8.62
CA TYR A 102 2.47 3.74 -7.26
C TYR A 102 3.92 3.23 -7.15
N ASP A 103 4.24 2.09 -7.78
CA ASP A 103 5.59 1.52 -7.82
C ASP A 103 6.59 2.42 -8.57
N TYR A 104 6.12 3.12 -9.61
CA TYR A 104 6.93 4.12 -10.33
C TYR A 104 6.99 5.48 -9.60
N PHE A 105 6.47 5.58 -8.37
CA PHE A 105 6.46 6.81 -7.57
C PHE A 105 5.78 7.99 -8.30
N ARG A 106 4.81 7.72 -9.17
CA ARG A 106 4.07 8.77 -9.92
C ARG A 106 3.07 9.49 -9.05
N PHE A 107 2.63 8.85 -7.97
CA PHE A 107 1.88 9.48 -6.91
C PHE A 107 2.24 8.85 -5.57
N SER A 108 1.84 9.51 -4.49
CA SER A 108 1.93 8.99 -3.12
C SER A 108 0.70 9.42 -2.33
N ILE A 109 0.47 8.80 -1.17
CA ILE A 109 -0.61 9.20 -0.26
C ILE A 109 0.02 9.80 0.99
N HIS A 110 -0.40 11.02 1.36
CA HIS A 110 0.12 11.72 2.52
C HIS A 110 -0.31 11.06 3.83
N ALA A 111 0.62 10.88 4.76
CA ALA A 111 0.39 10.15 6.01
C ALA A 111 -0.75 10.74 6.86
N ASP A 112 -0.79 12.06 7.06
CA ASP A 112 -1.78 12.67 7.97
C ASP A 112 -3.12 13.02 7.34
N THR A 113 -3.14 13.33 6.04
CA THR A 113 -4.33 13.85 5.35
C THR A 113 -4.95 12.83 4.42
N HIS A 114 -4.26 11.70 4.19
CA HIS A 114 -4.60 10.69 3.19
C HIS A 114 -4.86 11.25 1.79
N LYS A 115 -4.41 12.47 1.50
CA LYS A 115 -4.52 13.07 0.18
C LYS A 115 -3.45 12.51 -0.74
N ILE A 116 -3.85 12.24 -1.97
CA ILE A 116 -2.95 11.84 -3.03
C ILE A 116 -2.16 13.05 -3.52
N PHE A 117 -0.85 12.90 -3.60
CA PHE A 117 0.05 13.85 -4.24
C PHE A 117 0.60 13.23 -5.50
N SER A 118 0.34 13.88 -6.63
CA SER A 118 0.87 13.51 -7.93
C SER A 118 2.25 14.14 -8.16
N PHE A 119 3.14 13.34 -8.72
CA PHE A 119 4.47 13.77 -9.16
C PHE A 119 4.67 13.57 -10.67
N HIS A 120 3.62 13.22 -11.40
CA HIS A 120 3.71 12.87 -12.81
C HIS A 120 2.43 13.30 -13.57
N PRO A 121 2.52 13.83 -14.80
CA PRO A 121 1.35 14.28 -15.56
C PRO A 121 0.26 13.21 -15.72
N LYS A 122 0.63 11.94 -15.86
CA LYS A 122 -0.30 10.79 -15.96
C LYS A 122 -1.20 10.55 -14.73
N THR A 123 -0.91 11.17 -13.60
CA THR A 123 -1.67 10.99 -12.35
C THR A 123 -2.15 12.33 -11.78
N VAL A 124 -2.09 13.40 -12.58
CA VAL A 124 -2.40 14.77 -12.13
C VAL A 124 -3.84 14.93 -11.68
N GLU A 125 -4.75 14.16 -12.27
CA GLU A 125 -6.17 14.09 -11.94
C GLU A 125 -6.42 13.52 -10.54
N LEU A 126 -5.45 12.79 -9.98
CA LEU A 126 -5.54 12.27 -8.61
C LEU A 126 -5.15 13.32 -7.55
N GLN A 127 -4.56 14.45 -7.96
CA GLN A 127 -4.02 15.44 -7.04
C GLN A 127 -5.07 15.94 -6.04
N GLY A 128 -4.76 15.80 -4.75
CA GLY A 128 -5.58 16.29 -3.65
C GLY A 128 -6.80 15.42 -3.31
N ILE A 129 -7.05 14.33 -4.05
CA ILE A 129 -8.11 13.36 -3.73
C ILE A 129 -7.76 12.65 -2.43
N GLU A 130 -8.72 12.56 -1.51
CA GLU A 130 -8.55 11.99 -0.19
C GLU A 130 -8.99 10.52 -0.16
N VAL A 131 -8.11 9.63 0.29
CA VAL A 131 -8.41 8.22 0.49
C VAL A 131 -9.05 8.02 1.87
N LYS A 132 -10.36 7.74 1.88
CA LYS A 132 -11.19 7.72 3.10
C LYS A 132 -11.48 6.31 3.61
N ALA A 133 -12.20 5.53 2.79
CA ALA A 133 -12.58 4.16 3.13
C ALA A 133 -11.51 3.18 2.64
N PRO A 134 -11.18 2.14 3.42
CA PRO A 134 -11.73 1.76 4.74
C PRO A 134 -10.99 2.39 5.94
N TRP A 135 -10.06 3.32 5.72
CA TRP A 135 -9.09 3.75 6.75
C TRP A 135 -9.66 4.66 7.84
N GLU A 136 -10.76 5.36 7.58
CA GLU A 136 -11.43 6.23 8.55
C GLU A 136 -12.11 5.47 9.70
N SER A 137 -12.41 4.19 9.55
CA SER A 137 -13.01 3.33 10.58
C SER A 137 -12.15 2.09 10.81
N PRO A 138 -10.98 2.24 11.45
CA PRO A 138 -10.02 1.17 11.58
C PRO A 138 -10.59 0.02 12.40
N ASP A 139 -10.67 -1.17 11.79
CA ASP A 139 -10.83 -2.42 12.50
C ASP A 139 -9.46 -2.80 13.11
N VAL A 140 -9.46 -3.18 14.39
CA VAL A 140 -8.26 -3.67 15.09
C VAL A 140 -7.64 -4.88 14.37
N LEU A 141 -8.45 -5.69 13.71
CA LEU A 141 -7.98 -6.83 12.92
C LEU A 141 -7.42 -6.40 11.56
N TYR A 142 -7.94 -5.33 10.98
CA TYR A 142 -7.57 -4.86 9.65
C TYR A 142 -7.08 -3.41 9.68
N PRO A 143 -5.91 -3.16 10.31
CA PRO A 143 -5.42 -1.80 10.47
C PRO A 143 -5.15 -1.13 9.11
N PRO A 144 -5.33 0.19 9.01
CA PRO A 144 -5.00 0.96 7.82
C PRO A 144 -3.47 1.02 7.64
N PRO A 145 -2.99 1.56 6.50
CA PRO A 145 -1.58 1.92 6.35
C PRO A 145 -1.01 2.67 7.55
N HIS A 146 0.18 2.28 8.02
CA HIS A 146 0.83 2.99 9.12
C HIS A 146 1.40 4.33 8.62
N PRO A 147 1.18 5.44 9.32
CA PRO A 147 1.60 6.78 8.89
C PRO A 147 3.09 6.87 8.49
N SER A 148 3.99 6.27 9.28
CA SER A 148 5.43 6.28 8.97
C SER A 148 5.80 5.57 7.66
N PHE A 149 5.00 4.61 7.20
CA PHE A 149 5.26 3.92 5.94
C PHE A 149 4.80 4.79 4.77
N LEU A 150 3.62 5.41 4.88
CA LEU A 150 3.14 6.40 3.92
C LEU A 150 4.11 7.58 3.82
N GLU A 151 4.60 8.08 4.94
CA GLU A 151 5.60 9.16 5.00
C GLU A 151 6.90 8.77 4.29
N MET A 152 7.39 7.54 4.50
CA MET A 152 8.59 7.04 3.81
C MET A 152 8.40 6.98 2.29
N HIS A 153 7.26 6.48 1.83
CA HIS A 153 6.93 6.43 0.41
C HIS A 153 6.79 7.84 -0.17
N TYR A 154 6.13 8.76 0.54
CA TYR A 154 5.99 10.17 0.17
C TYR A 154 7.36 10.86 -0.04
N PHE A 155 8.26 10.77 0.94
CA PHE A 155 9.60 11.36 0.80
C PHE A 155 10.43 10.70 -0.31
N THR A 156 10.31 9.39 -0.46
CA THR A 156 10.98 8.67 -1.56
C THR A 156 10.47 9.16 -2.92
N SER A 157 9.17 9.40 -3.03
CA SER A 157 8.52 9.89 -4.26
C SER A 157 8.98 11.30 -4.62
N ILE A 158 9.04 12.20 -3.63
CA ILE A 158 9.63 13.54 -3.81
C ILE A 158 11.08 13.44 -4.28
N ALA A 159 11.89 12.61 -3.60
CA ALA A 159 13.30 12.46 -3.96
C ALA A 159 13.48 11.90 -5.39
N LYS A 160 12.58 11.03 -5.85
CA LYS A 160 12.56 10.51 -7.22
C LYS A 160 12.14 11.59 -8.22
N ALA A 161 11.09 12.34 -7.94
CA ALA A 161 10.61 13.43 -8.79
C ALA A 161 11.65 14.55 -8.92
N MET A 162 12.28 14.95 -7.82
CA MET A 162 13.31 16.00 -7.78
C MET A 162 14.62 15.60 -8.45
N LYS A 163 14.94 14.29 -8.49
CA LYS A 163 16.12 13.82 -9.22
C LYS A 163 16.03 14.10 -10.72
N GLY A 164 14.83 14.38 -11.22
CA GLY A 164 14.58 14.71 -12.61
C GLY A 164 14.88 13.53 -13.51
N ASP A 165 13.87 13.02 -14.20
CA ASP A 165 14.17 12.23 -15.38
C ASP A 165 14.73 13.21 -16.42
N ALA A 166 16.06 13.32 -16.50
CA ALA A 166 16.73 14.16 -17.49
C ALA A 166 16.52 13.65 -18.93
N GLY A 167 15.74 12.57 -19.13
CA GLY A 167 15.61 11.87 -20.39
C GLY A 167 14.22 11.71 -21.01
N ASN A 168 13.10 11.80 -20.28
CA ASN A 168 11.80 11.36 -20.82
C ASN A 168 10.65 12.37 -20.64
N TYR A 169 10.80 13.55 -21.22
CA TYR A 169 9.65 14.22 -21.80
C TYR A 169 9.52 13.75 -23.26
N GLU A 170 9.18 12.48 -23.47
CA GLU A 170 8.57 12.11 -24.76
C GLU A 170 7.21 12.81 -24.79
N LEU A 171 7.20 13.95 -25.50
CA LEU A 171 6.00 14.55 -26.04
C LEU A 171 5.43 13.53 -27.03
N ASP A 172 4.45 12.76 -26.60
CA ASP A 172 3.58 12.04 -27.53
C ASP A 172 2.70 13.09 -28.21
N ASP A 173 3.07 13.46 -29.45
CA ASP A 173 2.24 14.19 -30.42
C ASP A 173 1.00 13.39 -30.85
#